data_AF-S9UX20-F1
#
_entry.id   AF-S9UX20-F1
#
_cell.length_a   1.000
_cell.length_b   1.000
_cell.length_c   1.000
_cell.angle_alpha   90.00
_cell.angle_beta   90.00
_cell.angle_gamma   90.00
#
_symmetry.space_group_name_H-M   'P 1'
#
loop_
_entity.id
_entity.type
_entity.pdbx_description
1 polymer ?
#
loop_
_entity_poly.entity_id
_entity_poly.type
_entity_poly.pdbx_seq_one_letter_code
_entity_poly.pdbx_strand_id
1 'polypeptide(L)'
;MFLSVLETMTDEDRTLLLRFITGQSRLPLKSRIKVQHSGNKNTLPTSSTCFFTLRLPSYSSDQKMKERLLYASRQCKAIDADGLARENLLFDS
;
A
#
# COMPACT_ATOMS: atom_id res chain seq x y z
N MET A 1 11.40 -13.02 -4.79
CA MET A 1 11.18 -11.62 -5.18
C MET A 1 10.36 -10.86 -4.16
N PHE A 2 9.05 -11.11 -3.96
CA PHE A 2 8.25 -10.32 -3.01
C PHE A 2 8.77 -10.35 -1.56
N LEU A 3 9.08 -11.53 -1.02
CA LEU A 3 9.64 -11.66 0.33
C LEU A 3 11.01 -10.97 0.45
N SER A 4 11.88 -11.16 -0.54
CA SER A 4 13.18 -10.48 -0.64
C SER A 4 13.04 -8.96 -0.62
N VAL A 5 12.07 -8.42 -1.36
CA VAL A 5 11.76 -6.98 -1.34
C VAL A 5 11.29 -6.53 0.04
N LEU A 6 10.41 -7.29 0.72
CA LEU A 6 9.95 -6.99 2.09
C LEU A 6 11.10 -6.96 3.10
N GLU A 7 12.08 -7.84 2.97
CA GLU A 7 13.27 -7.88 3.83
C GLU A 7 14.10 -6.59 3.68
N THR A 8 14.14 -5.99 2.49
CA THR A 8 14.85 -4.71 2.24
C THR A 8 14.06 -3.44 2.60
N MET A 9 12.80 -3.56 3.03
CA MET A 9 11.97 -2.42 3.41
C MET A 9 12.23 -2.01 4.86
N THR A 10 12.16 -0.70 5.14
CA THR A 10 12.15 -0.18 6.51
C THR A 10 10.83 -0.49 7.20
N ASP A 11 10.74 -0.28 8.51
CA ASP A 11 9.51 -0.52 9.25
C ASP A 11 8.38 0.47 8.85
N GLU A 12 8.74 1.69 8.46
CA GLU A 12 7.78 2.67 7.92
C GLU A 12 7.21 2.21 6.57
N ASP A 13 8.08 1.70 5.69
CA ASP A 13 7.70 1.14 4.39
C ASP A 13 6.82 -0.10 4.55
N ARG A 14 7.13 -0.97 5.51
CA ARG A 14 6.30 -2.15 5.85
C ARG A 14 4.95 -1.75 6.41
N THR A 15 4.90 -0.70 7.24
CA THR A 15 3.64 -0.17 7.80
C THR A 15 2.78 0.47 6.70
N LEU A 16 3.40 1.22 5.78
CA LEU A 16 2.78 1.75 4.57
C LEU A 16 2.12 0.63 3.75
N LEU A 17 2.88 -0.42 3.47
CA LEU A 17 2.41 -1.55 2.69
C LEU A 17 1.33 -2.35 3.42
N LEU A 18 1.45 -2.55 4.73
CA LEU A 18 0.43 -3.21 5.54
C LEU A 18 -0.90 -2.46 5.46
N ARG A 19 -0.88 -1.13 5.61
CA ARG A 19 -2.07 -0.29 5.47
C ARG A 19 -2.62 -0.34 4.04
N PHE A 20 -1.77 -0.34 3.03
CA PHE A 20 -2.19 -0.48 1.64
C PHE A 20 -2.94 -1.80 1.40
N ILE A 21 -2.48 -2.91 1.98
CA ILE A 21 -3.08 -4.23 1.75
C ILE A 21 -4.32 -4.46 2.63
N THR A 22 -4.29 -3.98 3.87
CA THR A 22 -5.25 -4.37 4.91
C THR A 22 -6.13 -3.23 5.41
N GLY A 23 -5.81 -1.98 5.08
CA GLY A 23 -6.40 -0.80 5.71
C GLY A 23 -5.92 -0.55 7.14
N GLN A 24 -5.11 -1.43 7.72
CA GLN A 24 -4.73 -1.38 9.13
C GLN A 24 -3.30 -0.89 9.30
N SER A 25 -3.09 -0.02 10.29
CA SER A 25 -1.75 0.42 10.70
C SER A 25 -1.06 -0.55 11.66
N ARG A 26 -1.78 -1.59 12.14
CA ARG A 26 -1.29 -2.62 13.05
C ARG A 26 -1.55 -3.99 12.45
N LEU A 27 -0.76 -4.99 12.87
CA LEU A 27 -0.92 -6.36 12.39
C LEU A 27 -2.29 -6.93 12.83
N PRO A 28 -3.12 -7.44 11.90
CA PRO A 28 -4.36 -8.10 12.26
C PRO A 28 -4.07 -9.42 13.00
N LEU A 29 -4.76 -9.65 14.13
CA LEU A 29 -4.47 -10.74 15.05
C LEU A 29 -4.52 -12.16 14.42
N LYS A 30 -5.25 -12.38 13.31
CA LYS A 30 -5.38 -13.72 12.66
C LYS A 30 -5.57 -13.71 11.13
N SER A 31 -5.25 -12.63 10.43
CA SER A 31 -5.58 -12.53 8.99
C SER A 31 -4.37 -12.82 8.11
N ARG A 32 -4.43 -13.87 7.30
CA ARG A 32 -3.39 -14.15 6.28
C ARG A 32 -3.56 -13.20 5.10
N ILE A 33 -2.49 -12.49 4.74
CA ILE A 33 -2.41 -11.71 3.51
C ILE A 33 -2.26 -12.67 2.33
N LYS A 34 -3.12 -12.52 1.32
CA LYS A 34 -3.04 -13.28 0.06
C LYS A 34 -2.28 -12.46 -0.97
N VAL A 35 -1.24 -13.03 -1.57
CA VAL A 35 -0.52 -12.40 -2.69
C VAL A 35 -0.88 -13.15 -3.96
N GLN A 36 -1.44 -12.44 -4.93
CA GLN A 36 -1.83 -12.98 -6.23
C GLN A 36 -1.09 -12.24 -7.33
N HIS A 37 -0.69 -12.96 -8.39
CA HIS A 37 -0.06 -12.33 -9.54
C HIS A 37 -1.11 -11.90 -10.55
N SER A 38 -1.12 -10.62 -10.92
CA SER A 38 -2.10 -10.05 -11.85
C SER A 38 -1.59 -8.75 -12.47
N GLY A 39 -1.99 -8.47 -13.70
CA GLY A 39 -1.59 -7.27 -14.44
C GLY A 39 -0.33 -7.47 -15.29
N ASN A 40 0.09 -6.39 -15.94
CA ASN A 40 1.28 -6.39 -16.79
C ASN A 40 2.48 -5.75 -16.07
N LYS A 41 3.71 -6.03 -16.52
CA LYS A 41 4.97 -5.54 -15.94
C LYS A 41 5.11 -4.01 -15.78
N ASN A 42 4.18 -3.23 -16.34
CA ASN A 42 4.16 -1.77 -16.32
C ASN A 42 3.02 -1.20 -15.44
N THR A 43 2.08 -2.03 -14.99
CA THR A 43 1.00 -1.62 -14.10
C THR A 43 1.46 -1.46 -12.65
N LEU A 44 0.74 -0.64 -11.89
CA LEU A 44 0.91 -0.53 -10.45
C LEU A 44 0.28 -1.73 -9.73
N PRO A 45 0.80 -2.11 -8.54
CA PRO A 45 0.14 -3.11 -7.73
C PRO A 45 -1.20 -2.58 -7.23
N THR A 46 -2.17 -3.46 -7.03
CA THR A 46 -3.47 -3.11 -6.46
C THR A 46 -3.74 -3.96 -5.23
N SER A 47 -4.56 -3.45 -4.32
CA SER A 47 -4.99 -4.18 -3.15
C SER A 47 -6.50 -4.29 -3.07
N SER A 48 -6.97 -5.24 -2.26
CA SER A 48 -8.34 -5.26 -1.78
C SER A 48 -8.28 -5.45 -0.27
N THR A 49 -8.60 -4.39 0.47
CA THR A 49 -8.56 -4.36 1.93
C THR A 49 -9.60 -5.29 2.54
N CYS A 50 -10.81 -5.36 1.96
CA CYS A 50 -11.87 -6.27 2.41
C CYS A 50 -11.45 -7.76 2.39
N PHE A 51 -10.56 -8.13 1.48
CA PHE A 51 -10.12 -9.52 1.29
C PHE A 51 -8.65 -9.76 1.61
N PHE A 52 -7.96 -8.78 2.22
CA PHE A 52 -6.53 -8.80 2.53
C PHE A 52 -5.66 -9.34 1.39
N THR A 53 -5.97 -8.90 0.16
CA THR A 53 -5.35 -9.41 -1.05
C THR A 53 -4.50 -8.34 -1.70
N LEU A 54 -3.23 -8.67 -1.96
CA LEU A 54 -2.32 -7.90 -2.80
C LEU A 54 -2.27 -8.54 -4.19
N ARG A 55 -2.59 -7.76 -5.23
CA ARG A 55 -2.40 -8.14 -6.63
C ARG A 55 -1.13 -7.48 -7.16
N LEU A 56 -0.16 -8.33 -7.50
CA LEU A 56 1.19 -7.94 -7.84
C LEU A 56 1.51 -8.29 -9.30
N PRO A 57 1.84 -7.30 -10.13
CA PRO A 57 2.32 -7.56 -11.47
C PRO A 57 3.67 -8.29 -11.47
N SER A 58 3.95 -9.03 -12.54
CA SER A 58 5.24 -9.70 -12.75
C SER A 58 6.32 -8.68 -13.13
N TYR A 59 6.91 -8.03 -12.12
CA TYR A 59 8.02 -7.10 -12.31
C TYR A 59 9.31 -7.82 -12.68
N SER A 60 10.16 -7.13 -13.43
CA SER A 60 11.43 -7.66 -13.94
C SER A 60 12.57 -7.63 -12.93
N SER A 61 12.42 -6.91 -11.81
CA SER A 61 13.45 -6.80 -10.77
C SER A 61 12.86 -6.41 -9.42
N ASP A 62 13.58 -6.77 -8.35
CA ASP A 62 13.27 -6.44 -6.95
C ASP A 62 13.16 -4.92 -6.76
N GLN A 63 14.08 -4.15 -7.36
CA GLN A 63 14.07 -2.69 -7.29
C GLN A 63 12.78 -2.10 -7.88
N LYS A 64 12.35 -2.57 -9.06
CA LYS A 64 11.12 -2.11 -9.70
C LYS A 64 9.90 -2.47 -8.87
N MET A 65 9.88 -3.67 -8.28
CA MET A 65 8.80 -4.09 -7.40
C MET A 65 8.71 -3.20 -6.15
N LYS A 66 9.85 -2.93 -5.50
CA LYS A 66 9.92 -2.06 -4.32
C LYS A 66 9.39 -0.66 -4.64
N GLU A 67 9.92 -0.03 -5.69
CA GLU A 67 9.52 1.31 -6.11
C GLU A 67 8.00 1.40 -6.36
N ARG A 68 7.43 0.43 -7.08
CA ARG A 68 6.01 0.41 -7.44
C ARG A 68 5.10 0.14 -6.24
N LEU A 69 5.51 -0.75 -5.34
CA LEU A 69 4.81 -1.01 -4.08
C LEU A 69 4.77 0.24 -3.20
N LEU A 70 5.91 0.92 -3.02
CA LEU A 70 5.99 2.13 -2.19
C LEU A 70 5.21 3.28 -2.81
N TYR A 71 5.31 3.46 -4.13
CA TYR A 71 4.53 4.46 -4.85
C TYR A 71 3.04 4.25 -4.62
N ALA A 72 2.50 3.06 -4.89
CA ALA A 72 1.09 2.76 -4.69
C ALA A 72 0.65 2.93 -3.23
N SER A 73 1.46 2.44 -2.28
CA SER A 73 1.15 2.54 -0.84
C SER A 73 1.11 3.98 -0.34
N ARG A 74 1.97 4.86 -0.88
CA ARG A 74 2.00 6.29 -0.52
C ARG A 74 0.83 7.05 -1.17
N GLN A 75 0.53 6.79 -2.44
CA GLN A 75 -0.57 7.46 -3.15
C GLN A 75 -1.94 7.09 -2.56
N CYS A 76 -2.15 5.85 -2.11
CA CYS A 76 -3.40 5.47 -1.44
C CYS A 76 -3.61 6.15 -0.08
N LYS A 77 -2.57 6.67 0.57
CA LYS A 77 -2.74 7.45 1.81
C LYS A 77 -3.29 8.85 1.56
N ALA A 78 -3.12 9.41 0.36
CA ALA A 78 -3.51 10.79 0.07
C ALA A 78 -5.02 11.01 0.02
N ILE A 79 -5.83 9.93 -0.03
CA ILE A 79 -7.29 10.01 -0.08
C ILE A 79 -7.91 10.04 1.34
N ASP A 80 -7.16 9.66 2.38
CA ASP A 80 -7.63 9.74 3.78
C ASP A 80 -7.35 11.11 4.43
N ALA A 81 -6.96 12.13 3.65
CA ALA A 81 -6.74 13.49 4.14
C ALA A 81 -8.05 14.27 4.40
N ASP A 82 -9.23 13.65 4.21
CA ASP A 82 -10.53 14.23 4.58
C ASP A 82 -10.92 13.92 6.04
N GLY A 83 -10.03 13.30 6.82
CA GLY A 83 -10.22 13.00 8.25
C GLY A 83 -9.65 14.04 9.22
N LEU A 84 -8.95 15.07 8.73
CA LEU A 84 -8.79 16.29 9.51
C LEU A 84 -10.07 17.08 9.33
N ALA A 85 -10.90 17.08 10.37
CA ALA A 85 -12.00 18.02 10.50
C ALA A 85 -11.53 19.38 9.98
N ARG A 86 -12.27 19.93 9.01
CA ARG A 86 -12.14 21.33 8.61
C ARG A 86 -12.57 22.18 9.81
N GLU A 87 -11.70 22.39 10.78
CA GLU A 87 -11.81 23.54 11.66
C GLU A 87 -11.28 24.74 10.88
N ASN A 88 -12.25 25.53 10.38
CA ASN A 88 -12.16 26.94 10.04
C ASN A 88 -11.18 27.33 8.91
N LEU A 89 -11.59 27.06 7.67
CA LEU A 89 -11.38 28.04 6.61
C LEU A 89 -12.56 29.01 6.63
N LEU A 90 -12.49 29.98 7.54
CA LEU A 90 -13.27 31.21 7.46
C LEU A 90 -12.67 32.00 6.30
N PHE A 91 -13.41 32.15 5.20
CA PHE A 91 -13.16 33.23 4.27
C PHE A 91 -13.89 34.43 4.83
N ASP A 92 -13.14 35.38 5.38
CA ASP A 92 -13.66 36.71 5.64
C ASP A 92 -13.92 37.41 4.29
N SER A 93 -15.07 38.08 4.27
CA SER A 93 -15.79 38.82 3.23
C SER A 93 -15.00 39.42 2.07
#